data_AF-A0A5J4TN80-F1
#
_entry.id   AF-A0A5J4TN80-F1
#
_cell.length_a   1.000
_cell.length_b   1.000
_cell.length_c   1.000
_cell.angle_alpha   90.00
_cell.angle_beta   90.00
_cell.angle_gamma   90.00
#
_symmetry.space_group_name_H-M   'P 1'
#
loop_
_entity.id
_entity.type
_entity.pdbx_description
1 polymer ?
#
loop_
_entity_poly.entity_id
_entity_poly.type
_entity_poly.pdbx_seq_one_letter_code
_entity_poly.pdbx_strand_id
1 'polypeptide(L)'
;MAQNIKVEELSPEIKQQLDKQYNETLAKHGLSREIADQMDRGMDNIIARADQQALEFTSLTINERILHAKTNLYYYNKIDYGTQGKKITGSCINIAKVPYLAVVDIDINKSLDDEQRKIVRDELLEQLKKDT
;
A
#
# COMPACT_ATOMS: atom_id res chain seq x y z
N MET A 1 -14.22 -26.78 20.95
CA MET A 1 -14.26 -25.92 19.74
C MET A 1 -15.30 -24.85 20.00
N ALA A 2 -14.91 -23.56 20.04
CA ALA A 2 -15.89 -22.48 20.17
C ALA A 2 -16.55 -22.27 18.81
N GLN A 3 -17.88 -22.34 18.74
CA GLN A 3 -18.63 -21.95 17.56
C GLN A 3 -18.77 -20.42 17.56
N ASN A 4 -18.42 -19.79 16.43
CA ASN A 4 -18.73 -18.37 16.22
C ASN A 4 -20.24 -18.25 15.98
N ILE A 5 -20.98 -17.93 17.04
CA ILE A 5 -22.42 -17.64 16.98
C ILE A 5 -22.57 -16.18 16.56
N LYS A 6 -23.41 -15.91 15.56
CA LYS A 6 -23.67 -14.54 15.14
C LYS A 6 -24.49 -13.82 16.22
N VAL A 7 -24.23 -12.53 16.43
CA VAL A 7 -24.97 -11.72 17.41
C VAL A 7 -26.49 -11.73 17.12
N GLU A 8 -26.89 -11.83 15.85
CA GLU A 8 -28.31 -11.94 15.47
C GLU A 8 -28.99 -13.20 16.02
N GLU A 9 -28.25 -14.29 16.19
CA GLU A 9 -28.73 -15.60 16.64
C GLU A 9 -28.83 -15.71 18.17
N LEU A 10 -28.38 -14.69 18.92
CA LEU A 10 -28.42 -14.67 20.37
C LEU A 10 -29.84 -14.43 20.90
N SER A 11 -30.12 -14.99 22.09
CA SER A 11 -31.37 -14.71 22.80
C SER A 11 -31.49 -13.23 23.17
N PRO A 12 -32.72 -12.69 23.31
CA PRO A 12 -32.93 -11.30 23.71
C PRO A 12 -32.24 -10.94 25.04
N GLU A 13 -32.22 -11.86 26.00
CA GLU A 13 -31.61 -11.67 27.31
C GLU A 13 -30.09 -11.47 27.21
N ILE A 14 -29.43 -12.26 26.36
CA ILE A 14 -27.98 -12.14 26.13
C ILE A 14 -27.67 -10.82 25.41
N LYS A 15 -28.48 -10.45 24.40
CA LYS A 15 -28.33 -9.15 23.69
C LYS A 15 -28.42 -7.98 24.66
N GLN A 16 -29.39 -8.01 25.58
CA GLN A 16 -29.57 -6.96 26.58
C GLN A 16 -28.40 -6.88 27.57
N GLN A 17 -27.84 -8.02 27.98
CA GLN A 17 -26.65 -8.05 28.84
C GLN A 17 -25.43 -7.46 28.13
N LEU A 18 -25.22 -7.78 26.86
CA LEU A 18 -24.14 -7.24 26.04
C LEU A 18 -24.26 -5.73 25.85
N ASP A 19 -25.45 -5.23 25.52
CA ASP A 19 -25.72 -3.79 25.40
C ASP A 19 -25.42 -3.05 26.71
N LYS A 20 -25.80 -3.63 27.85
CA LYS A 20 -25.51 -3.06 29.16
C LYS A 20 -24.00 -2.99 29.41
N GLN A 21 -23.27 -4.08 29.19
CA GLN A 21 -21.81 -4.12 29.35
C GLN A 21 -21.09 -3.14 28.44
N TYR A 22 -21.56 -3.00 27.20
CA TYR A 22 -21.01 -2.05 26.24
C TYR A 22 -21.16 -0.60 26.73
N ASN A 23 -22.37 -0.22 27.17
CA ASN A 23 -22.61 1.13 27.70
C ASN A 23 -21.82 1.42 29.00
N GLU A 24 -21.69 0.43 29.88
CA GLU A 24 -20.84 0.55 31.09
C GLU A 24 -19.36 0.77 30.72
N THR A 25 -18.88 0.08 29.68
CA THR A 25 -17.52 0.24 29.17
C THR A 25 -17.30 1.63 28.59
N LEU A 26 -18.22 2.11 27.75
CA LEU A 26 -18.17 3.47 27.21
C LEU A 26 -18.14 4.52 28.32
N ALA A 27 -19.02 4.39 29.33
CA ALA A 27 -19.08 5.28 30.47
C ALA A 27 -17.76 5.28 31.27
N LYS A 28 -17.17 4.11 31.50
CA LYS A 28 -15.87 3.96 32.17
C LYS A 28 -14.75 4.70 31.44
N HIS A 29 -14.82 4.78 30.12
CA HIS A 29 -13.85 5.47 29.27
C HIS A 29 -14.26 6.90 28.90
N GLY A 30 -15.35 7.43 29.43
CA GLY A 30 -15.82 8.79 29.14
C GLY A 30 -16.25 9.00 27.68
N LEU A 31 -16.63 7.94 26.98
CA LEU A 31 -17.06 7.96 25.58
C LEU A 31 -18.58 7.91 25.50
N SER A 32 -19.16 8.64 24.53
CA SER A 32 -20.57 8.47 24.17
C SER A 32 -20.73 7.38 23.12
N ARG A 33 -21.90 6.72 23.11
CA ARG A 33 -22.24 5.71 22.10
C ARG A 33 -22.19 6.29 20.68
N GLU A 34 -22.66 7.53 20.52
CA GLU A 34 -22.61 8.23 19.23
C GLU A 34 -21.18 8.39 18.70
N ILE A 35 -20.22 8.79 19.55
CA ILE A 35 -18.82 8.94 19.14
C ILE A 35 -18.22 7.58 18.80
N ALA A 36 -18.49 6.54 19.60
CA ALA A 36 -18.01 5.19 19.33
C ALA A 36 -18.53 4.66 17.99
N ASP A 37 -19.82 4.82 17.71
CA ASP A 37 -20.44 4.41 16.45
C ASP A 37 -19.89 5.22 15.25
N GLN A 38 -19.60 6.52 15.45
CA GLN A 38 -18.95 7.34 14.42
C GLN A 38 -17.53 6.86 14.12
N MET A 39 -16.77 6.49 15.15
CA MET A 39 -15.41 5.95 14.98
C MET A 39 -15.42 4.60 14.26
N ASP A 40 -16.36 3.72 14.60
CA ASP A 40 -16.51 2.40 13.97
C ASP A 40 -16.82 2.53 12.48
N ARG A 41 -17.83 3.35 12.13
CA ARG A 41 -18.10 3.72 10.72
C ARG A 41 -16.91 4.38 10.05
N GLY A 42 -16.16 5.21 10.78
CA GLY A 42 -14.95 5.84 10.28
C GLY A 42 -13.88 4.80 9.90
N MET A 43 -13.69 3.80 10.75
CA MET A 43 -12.77 2.68 10.54
C MET A 43 -13.18 1.84 9.33
N ASP A 44 -14.46 1.46 9.22
CA ASP A 44 -14.99 0.71 8.08
C ASP A 44 -14.75 1.44 6.76
N ASN A 45 -14.97 2.76 6.74
CA ASN A 45 -14.69 3.59 5.56
C ASN A 45 -13.20 3.64 5.21
N ILE A 46 -12.32 3.66 6.21
CA ILE A 46 -10.86 3.63 5.98
C ILE A 46 -10.46 2.28 5.36
N ILE A 47 -10.98 1.18 5.91
CA ILE A 47 -10.71 -0.17 5.40
C ILE A 47 -11.21 -0.29 3.95
N ALA A 48 -12.46 0.09 3.69
CA ALA A 48 -13.04 0.03 2.34
C ALA A 48 -12.23 0.85 1.32
N ARG A 49 -11.73 2.03 1.71
CA ARG A 49 -10.87 2.85 0.86
C ARG A 49 -9.50 2.20 0.62
N ALA A 50 -8.91 1.58 1.64
CA ALA A 50 -7.63 0.88 1.50
C ALA A 50 -7.77 -0.33 0.56
N ASP A 51 -8.85 -1.10 0.69
CA ASP A 51 -9.16 -2.23 -0.20
C ASP A 51 -9.39 -1.77 -1.64
N GLN A 52 -10.15 -0.68 -1.82
CA GLN A 52 -10.37 -0.10 -3.15
C GLN A 52 -9.05 0.39 -3.77
N GLN A 53 -8.20 1.07 -3.01
CA GLN A 53 -6.88 1.52 -3.50
C GLN A 53 -5.99 0.33 -3.87
N ALA A 54 -6.01 -0.74 -3.08
CA ALA A 54 -5.27 -1.96 -3.41
C ALA A 54 -5.78 -2.58 -4.72
N LEU A 55 -7.11 -2.67 -4.89
CA LEU A 55 -7.75 -3.19 -6.10
C LEU A 55 -7.38 -2.35 -7.33
N GLU A 56 -7.57 -1.03 -7.23
CA GLU A 56 -7.19 -0.06 -8.27
C GLU A 56 -5.71 -0.20 -8.64
N PHE A 57 -4.82 -0.29 -7.64
CA PHE A 57 -3.39 -0.44 -7.89
C PHE A 57 -3.03 -1.78 -8.55
N THR A 58 -3.70 -2.87 -8.19
CA THR A 58 -3.48 -4.19 -8.84
C THR A 58 -4.03 -4.25 -10.26
N SER A 59 -5.00 -3.38 -10.61
CA SER A 59 -5.55 -3.29 -11.96
C SER A 59 -4.64 -2.56 -12.95
N LEU A 60 -3.65 -1.82 -12.44
CA LEU A 60 -2.67 -1.10 -13.25
C LEU A 60 -1.61 -2.04 -13.81
N THR A 61 -1.15 -1.75 -15.02
CA THR A 61 0.04 -2.39 -15.60
C THR A 61 1.29 -2.07 -14.77
N ILE A 62 2.34 -2.89 -14.91
CA ILE A 62 3.63 -2.67 -14.25
C ILE A 62 4.18 -1.27 -14.56
N ASN A 63 4.08 -0.81 -15.81
CA ASN A 63 4.57 0.50 -16.22
C ASN A 63 3.82 1.65 -15.54
N GLU A 64 2.49 1.55 -15.40
CA GLU A 64 1.67 2.54 -14.69
C GLU A 64 2.01 2.58 -13.20
N ARG A 65 2.20 1.40 -12.57
CA ARG A 65 2.62 1.28 -11.16
C ARG A 65 3.99 1.92 -10.93
N ILE A 66 4.96 1.67 -11.83
CA ILE A 66 6.29 2.27 -11.80
C ILE A 66 6.19 3.80 -11.93
N LEU A 67 5.39 4.29 -12.88
CA LEU A 67 5.21 5.72 -13.10
C LEU A 67 4.63 6.41 -11.87
N HIS A 68 3.62 5.80 -11.24
CA HIS A 68 3.01 6.33 -10.01
C HIS A 68 3.99 6.39 -8.83
N ALA A 69 4.91 5.42 -8.75
CA ALA A 69 5.92 5.37 -7.70
C ALA A 69 7.19 6.20 -8.00
N LYS A 70 7.38 6.63 -9.25
CA LYS A 70 8.53 7.43 -9.67
C LYS A 70 8.48 8.80 -9.04
N THR A 71 9.57 9.18 -8.36
CA THR A 71 9.75 10.48 -7.74
C THR A 71 11.01 11.14 -8.29
N ASN A 72 10.92 12.44 -8.58
CA ASN A 72 12.08 13.21 -9.02
C ASN A 72 13.02 13.46 -7.84
N LEU A 73 14.32 13.26 -8.07
CA LEU A 73 15.37 13.66 -7.16
C LEU A 73 15.80 15.09 -7.50
N TYR A 74 15.90 15.93 -6.48
CA TYR A 74 16.29 17.33 -6.63
C TYR A 74 17.62 17.56 -5.91
N TYR A 75 18.52 18.29 -6.56
CA TYR A 75 19.72 18.77 -5.88
C TYR A 75 19.39 20.08 -5.16
N TYR A 76 19.47 20.05 -3.84
CA TYR A 76 19.42 21.27 -3.03
C TYR A 76 20.76 21.97 -3.20
N ASN A 77 20.86 22.89 -4.17
CA ASN A 77 21.89 23.92 -4.04
C ASN A 77 21.64 24.62 -2.71
N LYS A 78 22.67 24.64 -1.85
CA LYS A 78 22.66 25.35 -0.57
C LYS A 78 22.08 26.74 -0.77
N ILE A 79 21.25 27.13 0.19
CA ILE A 79 20.50 28.38 0.23
C ILE A 79 21.48 29.55 0.09
N ASP A 80 21.50 30.18 -1.08
CA ASP A 80 21.84 31.59 -1.21
C ASP A 80 20.55 32.34 -1.53
N TYR A 81 20.05 33.03 -0.50
CA TYR A 81 19.18 34.20 -0.60
C TYR A 81 18.05 34.15 -1.65
N GLY A 82 17.12 33.20 -1.49
CA GLY A 82 15.71 33.45 -1.83
C GLY A 82 15.17 32.91 -3.16
N THR A 83 15.97 32.25 -4.00
CA THR A 83 15.44 31.64 -5.24
C THR A 83 15.79 30.16 -5.33
N GLN A 84 14.86 29.29 -4.92
CA GLN A 84 15.02 27.84 -5.00
C GLN A 84 14.94 27.34 -6.45
N GLY A 85 16.09 27.29 -7.13
CA GLY A 85 16.22 26.56 -8.39
C GLY A 85 16.20 25.05 -8.13
N LYS A 86 15.02 24.42 -8.16
CA LYS A 86 14.87 22.96 -8.09
C LYS A 86 15.31 22.32 -9.41
N LYS A 87 16.61 22.11 -9.61
CA LYS A 87 17.09 21.31 -10.75
C LYS A 87 16.86 19.82 -10.45
N ILE A 88 16.06 19.16 -11.30
CA ILE A 88 15.92 17.70 -11.28
C ILE A 88 17.27 17.10 -11.66
N THR A 89 17.82 16.24 -10.80
CA THR A 89 19.10 15.56 -11.03
C THR A 89 18.96 14.07 -11.30
N GLY A 90 17.76 13.53 -11.11
CA GLY A 90 17.46 12.15 -11.43
C GLY A 90 16.05 11.77 -10.99
N SER A 91 15.79 10.48 -10.93
CA SER A 91 14.53 9.92 -10.44
C SER A 91 14.79 8.64 -9.66
N CYS A 92 13.99 8.38 -8.65
CA CYS A 92 13.96 7.12 -7.91
C CYS A 92 12.55 6.51 -7.95
N ILE A 93 12.45 5.22 -7.65
CA ILE A 93 11.18 4.56 -7.39
C ILE A 93 10.98 4.52 -5.88
N ASN A 94 9.87 5.07 -5.40
CA ASN A 94 9.48 4.93 -4.00
C ASN A 94 8.82 3.56 -3.80
N ILE A 95 9.61 2.60 -3.31
CA ILE A 95 9.18 1.21 -3.10
C ILE A 95 7.98 1.12 -2.15
N ALA A 96 7.84 2.04 -1.19
CA ALA A 96 6.69 2.07 -0.28
C ALA A 96 5.35 2.35 -0.99
N LYS A 97 5.39 2.88 -2.22
CA LYS A 97 4.19 3.11 -3.06
C LYS A 97 3.87 1.95 -4.00
N VAL A 98 4.69 0.89 -4.01
CA VAL A 98 4.47 -0.29 -4.86
C VAL A 98 4.34 -1.52 -3.97
N PRO A 99 3.15 -1.79 -3.39
CA PRO A 99 2.91 -3.05 -2.70
C PRO A 99 3.18 -4.21 -3.66
N TYR A 100 3.80 -5.28 -3.14
CA TYR A 100 4.17 -6.49 -3.87
C TYR A 100 5.19 -6.26 -5.02
N LEU A 101 6.15 -5.36 -4.84
CA LEU A 101 7.29 -5.19 -5.74
C LEU A 101 8.48 -6.05 -5.30
N ALA A 102 8.99 -6.87 -6.20
CA ALA A 102 10.31 -7.48 -6.08
C ALA A 102 11.29 -6.78 -7.03
N VAL A 103 12.46 -6.41 -6.52
CA VAL A 103 13.58 -5.92 -7.35
C VAL A 103 14.60 -7.05 -7.41
N VAL A 104 14.92 -7.49 -8.62
CA VAL A 104 15.92 -8.53 -8.88
C VAL A 104 17.08 -7.86 -9.62
N ASP A 105 18.26 -7.88 -9.00
CA ASP A 105 19.49 -7.48 -9.66
C ASP A 105 20.07 -8.69 -10.40
N ILE A 106 20.25 -8.56 -11.72
CA ILE A 106 20.70 -9.65 -12.59
C ILE A 106 22.04 -9.24 -13.19
N ASP A 107 23.11 -9.77 -12.61
CA ASP A 107 24.45 -9.63 -13.17
C ASP A 107 24.67 -10.63 -14.31
N ILE A 108 25.02 -10.12 -15.49
CA ILE A 108 25.48 -10.96 -16.60
C ILE A 108 26.98 -11.20 -16.43
N ASN A 109 27.42 -12.44 -16.64
CA ASN A 109 28.81 -12.83 -16.48
C ASN A 109 29.76 -11.87 -17.24
N LYS A 110 30.68 -11.25 -16.50
CA LYS A 110 31.63 -10.25 -17.00
C LYS A 110 32.65 -10.82 -17.98
N SER A 111 32.82 -12.15 -18.03
CA SER A 111 33.71 -12.81 -19.00
C SER A 111 33.14 -12.83 -20.42
N LEU A 112 31.84 -12.58 -20.60
CA LEU A 112 31.21 -12.46 -21.92
C LEU A 112 31.54 -11.11 -22.55
N ASP A 113 31.69 -11.06 -23.87
CA ASP A 113 31.85 -9.79 -24.60
C ASP A 113 30.54 -8.99 -24.69
N ASP A 114 30.60 -7.75 -25.19
CA ASP A 114 29.44 -6.86 -25.27
C ASP A 114 28.30 -7.41 -26.13
N GLU A 115 28.63 -8.14 -27.20
CA GLU A 115 27.65 -8.66 -28.15
C GLU A 115 26.92 -9.88 -27.53
N GLN A 116 27.67 -10.77 -26.88
CA GLN A 116 27.12 -11.88 -26.10
C GLN A 116 26.27 -11.39 -24.93
N ARG A 117 26.74 -10.37 -24.18
CA ARG A 117 25.96 -9.77 -23.08
C ARG A 117 24.66 -9.15 -23.59
N LYS A 118 24.68 -8.58 -24.81
CA LYS A 118 23.48 -8.03 -25.44
C LYS A 118 22.48 -9.14 -25.79
N ILE A 119 22.94 -10.24 -26.40
CA ILE A 119 22.07 -11.40 -26.72
C ILE A 119 21.37 -11.93 -25.46
N VAL A 120 22.12 -12.18 -24.39
CA VAL A 120 21.54 -12.65 -23.12
C VAL A 120 20.50 -11.67 -22.57
N ARG A 121 20.79 -10.37 -22.63
CA ARG A 121 19.84 -9.33 -22.16
C ARG A 121 18.57 -9.31 -23.01
N ASP A 122 18.69 -9.37 -24.32
CA ASP A 122 17.57 -9.31 -25.25
C ASP A 122 16.67 -10.55 -25.10
N GLU A 123 17.26 -11.75 -24.98
CA GLU A 123 16.52 -12.99 -24.70
C GLU A 123 15.78 -12.95 -23.36
N LEU A 124 16.43 -12.47 -22.31
CA LEU A 124 15.83 -12.36 -20.98
C LEU A 124 14.66 -11.36 -20.99
N LEU A 125 14.81 -10.24 -21.69
CA LEU A 125 13.72 -9.27 -21.89
C LEU A 125 12.57 -9.86 -22.72
N GLU A 126 12.85 -10.70 -23.71
CA GLU A 126 11.81 -11.35 -24.52
C GLU A 126 11.02 -12.37 -23.68
N GLN A 127 11.69 -13.16 -22.85
CA GLN A 127 11.04 -14.12 -21.96
C GLN A 127 10.16 -13.41 -20.93
N LEU A 128 10.65 -12.32 -20.32
CA LEU A 128 9.88 -11.55 -19.35
C LEU A 128 8.64 -10.88 -19.95
N LYS A 129 8.62 -10.62 -21.26
CA LYS A 129 7.46 -10.06 -21.96
C LYS A 129 6.37 -11.09 -22.28
N LYS A 130 6.69 -12.40 -22.28
CA LYS A 130 5.73 -13.46 -22.66
C LYS A 130 4.71 -13.79 -21.56
N ASP A 131 5.00 -13.41 -20.31
CA ASP A 131 4.15 -13.68 -19.14
C ASP A 131 3.32 -12.46 -18.68
N THR A 132 3.19 -11.42 -19.51
CA THR A 132 2.34 -10.24 -19.26
C THR A 132 1.24 -10.13 -20.30
#